data_AF-A0A7W3NKR5-F1
#
_entry.id   AF-A0A7W3NKR5-F1
#
_cell.length_a   1.000
_cell.length_b   1.000
_cell.length_c   1.000
_cell.angle_alpha   90.00
_cell.angle_beta   90.00
_cell.angle_gamma   90.00
#
_symmetry.space_group_name_H-M   'P 1'
#
loop_
_entity.id
_entity.type
_entity.pdbx_description
1 polymer ?
#
loop_
_entity_poly.entity_id
_entity_poly.type
_entity_poly.pdbx_seq_one_letter_code
_entity_poly.pdbx_strand_id
1 'polypeptide(L)'
;MRCAEGSSSALTPSGVWPSGRTWWLAGNPSLPADLVERLAVDSDAAVRLAVSARPELDETRRMAIDFAAGDFDRGDSVQWVRDGLVDPEVLRRAAASAHPLLRRAAARSPHLPPDLLGLLARVEDPVVEDLLGIHHPDTPEEVLMRVYARLGGTFSAWMAETHPRFPREGLAARYADHPDGNYRRLAVRDPAATPALIERLSHDPAVWTRQAAAGDPRLPLHRLREALHIPELASSVGANPALPEDEMAAVLNRTGVPA
;
A
#
# COMPACT_ATOMS: atom_id res chain seq x y z
N MET A 1 -46.02 -14.43 -8.79
CA MET A 1 -45.10 -15.08 -9.75
C MET A 1 -44.18 -14.01 -10.30
N ARG A 2 -42.97 -13.91 -9.72
CA ARG A 2 -41.88 -13.08 -10.23
C ARG A 2 -40.97 -14.01 -11.03
N CYS A 3 -40.87 -13.81 -12.34
CA CYS A 3 -39.78 -14.39 -13.10
C CYS A 3 -38.61 -13.42 -13.00
N ALA A 4 -37.62 -13.83 -12.22
CA ALA A 4 -36.28 -13.29 -12.26
C ALA A 4 -35.54 -14.02 -13.38
N GLU A 5 -35.09 -13.29 -14.39
CA GLU A 5 -34.05 -13.76 -15.30
C GLU A 5 -32.82 -12.87 -15.10
N GLY A 6 -31.68 -13.53 -14.95
CA GLY A 6 -30.46 -12.95 -14.43
C GLY A 6 -29.73 -12.06 -15.41
N SER A 7 -28.78 -11.32 -14.85
CA SER A 7 -27.54 -10.98 -15.53
C SER A 7 -26.44 -10.92 -14.49
N SER A 8 -25.73 -12.04 -14.44
CA SER A 8 -24.39 -12.19 -13.87
C SER A 8 -23.39 -11.42 -14.73
N SER A 9 -22.35 -10.89 -14.07
CA SER A 9 -21.02 -10.58 -14.62
C SER A 9 -20.90 -9.60 -15.79
N ALA A 10 -20.23 -8.48 -15.56
CA ALA A 10 -18.76 -8.47 -15.57
C ALA A 10 -18.26 -7.03 -15.44
N LEU A 11 -17.34 -6.81 -14.50
CA LEU A 11 -16.47 -5.64 -14.50
C LEU A 11 -15.72 -5.58 -15.84
N THR A 12 -15.76 -4.44 -16.52
CA THR A 12 -14.85 -4.16 -17.64
C THR A 12 -13.68 -3.29 -17.15
N PRO A 13 -12.42 -3.70 -17.41
CA PRO A 13 -11.24 -2.90 -17.13
C PRO A 13 -10.96 -2.02 -18.36
N SER A 14 -11.41 -0.76 -18.31
CA SER A 14 -11.04 0.20 -19.35
C SER A 14 -11.16 1.62 -18.79
N GLY A 15 -10.03 2.32 -18.74
CA GLY A 15 -9.97 3.76 -18.54
C GLY A 15 -10.74 4.48 -19.65
N VAL A 16 -12.02 4.71 -19.39
CA VAL A 16 -12.86 5.55 -20.24
C VAL A 16 -12.53 6.99 -19.87
N TRP A 17 -11.68 7.61 -20.68
CA TRP A 17 -11.43 9.05 -20.63
C TRP A 17 -12.75 9.79 -20.88
N PRO A 18 -13.09 10.82 -20.08
CA PRO A 18 -14.36 11.51 -20.19
C PRO A 18 -14.51 12.19 -21.56
N SER A 19 -15.71 12.04 -22.12
CA SER A 19 -16.11 12.51 -23.44
C SER A 19 -16.21 14.03 -23.51
N GLY A 20 -15.09 14.70 -23.77
CA GLY A 20 -15.05 16.14 -24.07
C GLY A 20 -13.92 16.47 -25.04
N ARG A 21 -14.16 17.33 -26.04
CA ARG A 21 -13.13 17.71 -27.06
C ARG A 21 -11.98 18.58 -26.50
N THR A 22 -11.88 18.74 -25.18
CA THR A 22 -11.05 19.74 -24.51
C THR A 22 -10.10 19.15 -23.46
N TRP A 23 -10.27 17.90 -23.03
CA TRP A 23 -9.44 17.31 -21.96
C TRP A 23 -7.95 17.26 -22.34
N TRP A 24 -7.61 16.95 -23.60
CA TRP A 24 -6.22 16.92 -24.05
C TRP A 24 -5.60 18.33 -24.18
N LEU A 25 -6.42 19.37 -24.37
CA LEU A 25 -5.94 20.76 -24.42
C LEU A 25 -5.54 21.25 -23.04
N ALA A 26 -6.25 20.83 -21.99
CA ALA A 26 -5.94 21.21 -20.61
C ALA A 26 -4.52 20.77 -20.20
N GLY A 27 -4.08 19.61 -20.69
CA GLY A 27 -2.72 19.09 -20.48
C GLY A 27 -1.64 19.68 -21.40
N ASN A 28 -1.99 20.54 -22.36
CA ASN A 28 -1.01 21.11 -23.29
C ASN A 28 -0.17 22.21 -22.60
N PRO A 29 1.15 22.03 -22.39
CA PRO A 29 1.99 23.01 -21.71
C PRO A 29 2.08 24.34 -22.46
N SER A 30 1.86 24.36 -23.78
CA SER A 30 1.90 25.57 -24.62
C SER A 30 0.57 26.32 -24.69
N LEU A 31 -0.43 25.94 -23.90
CA LEU A 31 -1.73 26.62 -23.91
C LEU A 31 -1.60 28.07 -23.40
N PRO A 32 -2.06 29.09 -24.17
CA PRO A 32 -2.08 30.48 -23.75
C PRO A 32 -2.86 30.72 -22.45
N ALA A 33 -2.44 31.71 -21.66
CA ALA A 33 -3.01 31.99 -20.33
C ALA A 33 -4.52 32.29 -20.37
N ASP A 34 -5.01 33.02 -21.37
CA ASP A 34 -6.44 33.31 -21.54
C ASP A 34 -7.28 32.04 -21.78
N LEU A 35 -6.72 31.04 -22.47
CA LEU A 35 -7.37 29.75 -22.66
C LEU A 35 -7.30 28.89 -21.40
N VAL A 36 -6.23 28.97 -20.61
CA VAL A 36 -6.14 28.33 -19.29
C VAL A 36 -7.24 28.86 -18.37
N GLU A 37 -7.42 30.18 -18.28
CA GLU A 37 -8.48 30.81 -17.48
C GLU A 37 -9.88 30.39 -17.94
N ARG A 38 -10.09 30.23 -19.25
CA ARG A 38 -11.38 29.73 -19.79
C ARG A 38 -11.64 28.28 -19.42
N LEU A 39 -10.62 27.41 -19.47
CA LEU A 39 -10.76 26.00 -19.10
C LEU A 39 -10.86 25.80 -17.58
N ALA A 40 -10.36 26.75 -16.78
CA ALA A 40 -10.45 26.72 -15.32
C ALA A 40 -11.90 26.71 -14.79
N VAL A 41 -12.85 27.24 -15.59
CA VAL A 41 -14.29 27.26 -15.29
C VAL A 41 -15.10 26.36 -16.23
N ASP A 42 -14.45 25.41 -16.91
CA ASP A 42 -15.12 24.48 -17.82
C ASP A 42 -16.19 23.65 -17.07
N SER A 43 -17.30 23.32 -17.73
CA SER A 43 -18.34 22.47 -17.17
C SER A 43 -17.85 21.06 -16.78
N ASP A 44 -16.83 20.54 -17.46
CA ASP A 44 -16.26 19.22 -17.19
C ASP A 44 -15.25 19.27 -16.03
N ALA A 45 -15.56 18.57 -14.94
CA ALA A 45 -14.71 18.51 -13.75
C ALA A 45 -13.31 17.91 -14.05
N ALA A 46 -13.19 17.01 -15.02
CA ALA A 46 -11.90 16.43 -15.41
C ALA A 46 -11.01 17.47 -16.12
N VAL A 47 -11.61 18.37 -16.92
CA VAL A 47 -10.91 19.50 -17.52
C VAL A 47 -10.42 20.45 -16.43
N ARG A 48 -11.29 20.82 -15.49
CA ARG A 48 -10.92 21.69 -14.35
C ARG A 48 -9.79 21.08 -13.50
N LEU A 49 -9.85 19.78 -13.22
CA LEU A 49 -8.80 19.05 -12.50
C LEU A 49 -7.46 19.03 -13.26
N ALA A 50 -7.50 18.85 -14.58
CA ALA A 50 -6.29 18.90 -15.40
C ALA A 50 -5.67 20.31 -15.40
N VAL A 51 -6.51 21.36 -15.48
CA VAL A 51 -6.05 22.76 -15.38
C VAL A 51 -5.47 23.05 -14.00
N SER A 52 -6.12 22.62 -12.92
CA SER A 52 -5.63 22.83 -11.56
C SER A 52 -4.31 22.10 -11.27
N ALA A 53 -3.92 21.10 -12.05
CA ALA A 53 -2.63 20.43 -11.90
C ALA A 53 -1.45 21.11 -12.62
N ARG A 54 -1.70 22.19 -13.39
CA ARG A 54 -0.69 22.80 -14.26
C ARG A 54 0.48 23.46 -13.52
N PRO A 55 1.71 23.41 -14.06
CA PRO A 55 2.87 23.96 -13.38
C PRO A 55 2.93 25.49 -13.40
N GLU A 56 2.25 26.18 -14.31
CA GLU A 56 2.32 27.65 -14.41
C GLU A 56 1.42 28.37 -13.38
N LEU A 57 0.48 27.65 -12.76
CA LEU A 57 -0.41 28.22 -11.75
C LEU A 57 0.31 28.36 -10.40
N ASP A 58 0.17 29.53 -9.79
CA ASP A 58 0.46 29.70 -8.36
C ASP A 58 -0.57 28.98 -7.48
N GLU A 59 -0.28 28.85 -6.19
CA GLU A 59 -1.13 28.10 -5.25
C GLU A 59 -2.52 28.71 -5.11
N THR A 60 -2.63 30.04 -5.09
CA THR A 60 -3.90 30.73 -4.94
C THR A 60 -4.83 30.48 -6.12
N ARG A 61 -4.33 30.62 -7.35
CA ARG A 61 -5.11 30.35 -8.57
C ARG A 61 -5.45 28.87 -8.69
N ARG A 62 -4.47 28.00 -8.40
CA ARG A 62 -4.65 26.55 -8.40
C ARG A 62 -5.83 26.12 -7.52
N MET A 63 -5.89 26.63 -6.29
CA MET A 63 -6.91 26.26 -5.32
C MET A 63 -8.22 27.04 -5.45
N ALA A 64 -8.26 28.09 -6.28
CA ALA A 64 -9.49 28.79 -6.63
C ALA A 64 -10.35 28.03 -7.66
N ILE A 65 -9.78 27.03 -8.34
CA ILE A 65 -10.50 26.20 -9.31
C ILE A 65 -11.38 25.19 -8.55
N ASP A 66 -12.65 25.08 -8.95
CA ASP A 66 -13.59 24.10 -8.41
C ASP A 66 -13.32 22.69 -8.98
N PHE A 67 -12.23 22.06 -8.56
CA PHE A 67 -11.87 20.70 -8.97
C PHE A 67 -12.23 19.66 -7.88
N ALA A 68 -12.42 18.42 -8.31
CA ALA A 68 -12.53 17.27 -7.42
C ALA A 68 -11.47 16.23 -7.80
N ALA A 69 -10.64 15.83 -6.85
CA ALA A 69 -9.74 14.69 -7.01
C ALA A 69 -10.42 13.43 -6.49
N GLY A 70 -10.33 12.32 -7.23
CA GLY A 70 -10.86 11.05 -6.79
C GLY A 70 -10.09 10.48 -5.60
N ASP A 71 -10.77 9.71 -4.76
CA ASP A 71 -10.18 9.11 -3.56
C ASP A 71 -8.98 8.22 -3.86
N PHE A 72 -8.97 7.58 -5.04
CA PHE A 72 -7.93 6.66 -5.49
C PHE A 72 -6.94 7.25 -6.51
N ASP A 73 -7.10 8.53 -6.89
CA ASP A 73 -6.22 9.16 -7.88
C ASP A 73 -4.82 9.34 -7.31
N ARG A 74 -3.82 8.69 -7.90
CA ARG A 74 -2.42 8.71 -7.42
C ARG A 74 -1.60 9.92 -7.88
N GLY A 75 -2.23 10.86 -8.58
CA GLY A 75 -1.54 11.99 -9.22
C GLY A 75 -0.77 11.59 -10.48
N ASP A 76 -1.13 10.47 -11.13
CA ASP A 76 -0.49 10.01 -12.37
C ASP A 76 -0.61 11.02 -13.52
N SER A 77 -1.64 11.87 -13.50
CA SER A 77 -1.87 12.95 -14.48
C SER A 77 -0.96 14.17 -14.29
N VAL A 78 -0.27 14.31 -13.16
CA VAL A 78 0.59 15.48 -12.86
C VAL A 78 1.98 15.26 -13.46
N GLN A 79 2.06 15.34 -14.79
CA GLN A 79 3.25 14.94 -15.55
C GLN A 79 4.53 15.69 -15.14
N TRP A 80 4.47 17.00 -14.92
CA TRP A 80 5.65 17.79 -14.57
C TRP A 80 6.27 17.39 -13.21
N VAL A 81 5.48 16.87 -12.27
CA VAL A 81 6.00 16.32 -11.01
C VAL A 81 6.66 14.97 -11.24
N ARG A 82 6.02 14.12 -12.05
CA ARG A 82 6.54 12.80 -12.41
C ARG A 82 7.89 12.89 -13.14
N ASP A 83 8.01 13.83 -14.07
CA ASP A 83 9.23 14.03 -14.84
C ASP A 83 10.34 14.66 -13.97
N GLY A 84 9.97 15.32 -12.87
CA GLY A 84 10.87 15.96 -11.91
C GLY A 84 10.97 15.26 -10.55
N LEU A 85 10.77 13.94 -10.46
CA LEU A 85 10.85 13.22 -9.17
C LEU A 85 12.26 13.22 -8.55
N VAL A 86 13.28 13.62 -9.28
CA VAL A 86 14.66 13.79 -8.79
C VAL A 86 15.03 15.24 -8.50
N ASP A 87 14.15 16.20 -8.84
CA ASP A 87 14.39 17.63 -8.67
C ASP A 87 13.83 18.11 -7.32
N PRO A 88 14.69 18.54 -6.37
CA PRO A 88 14.24 18.98 -5.05
C PRO A 88 13.27 20.17 -5.08
N GLU A 89 13.35 21.05 -6.08
CA GLU A 89 12.45 22.21 -6.18
C GLU A 89 11.06 21.80 -6.69
N VAL A 90 11.01 20.90 -7.67
CA VAL A 90 9.74 20.29 -8.11
C VAL A 90 9.06 19.56 -6.95
N LEU A 91 9.82 18.75 -6.21
CA LEU A 91 9.31 18.03 -5.04
C LEU A 91 8.82 18.98 -3.95
N ARG A 92 9.57 20.05 -3.65
CA ARG A 92 9.17 21.07 -2.67
C ARG A 92 7.85 21.71 -3.04
N ARG A 93 7.73 22.17 -4.30
CA ARG A 93 6.50 22.79 -4.79
C ARG A 93 5.31 21.85 -4.74
N ALA A 94 5.49 20.59 -5.12
CA ALA A 94 4.42 19.61 -5.15
C ALA A 94 4.01 19.13 -3.75
N ALA A 95 4.97 18.87 -2.86
CA ALA A 95 4.71 18.39 -1.50
C ALA A 95 4.09 19.47 -0.59
N ALA A 96 4.43 20.75 -0.79
CA ALA A 96 3.90 21.86 -0.02
C ALA A 96 2.54 22.39 -0.50
N SER A 97 2.08 21.96 -1.68
CA SER A 97 0.81 22.39 -2.26
C SER A 97 -0.38 21.77 -1.52
N ALA A 98 -1.49 22.50 -1.38
CA ALA A 98 -2.74 21.99 -0.85
C ALA A 98 -3.43 21.01 -1.82
N HIS A 99 -3.12 21.11 -3.12
CA HIS A 99 -3.67 20.24 -4.16
C HIS A 99 -3.31 18.76 -3.92
N PRO A 100 -4.28 17.85 -3.68
CA PRO A 100 -4.01 16.45 -3.32
C PRO A 100 -3.17 15.70 -4.36
N LEU A 101 -3.47 15.87 -5.66
CA LEU A 101 -2.72 15.16 -6.71
C LEU A 101 -1.23 15.55 -6.78
N LEU A 102 -0.88 16.79 -6.41
CA LEU A 102 0.52 17.23 -6.37
C LEU A 102 1.26 16.53 -5.23
N ARG A 103 0.65 16.48 -4.03
CA ARG A 103 1.21 15.76 -2.87
C ARG A 103 1.37 14.27 -3.14
N ARG A 104 0.35 13.64 -3.72
CA ARG A 104 0.39 12.23 -4.12
C ARG A 104 1.45 11.97 -5.18
N ALA A 105 1.58 12.83 -6.20
CA ALA A 105 2.64 12.70 -7.20
C ALA A 105 4.04 12.83 -6.57
N ALA A 106 4.24 13.77 -5.64
CA ALA A 106 5.52 13.96 -4.93
C ALA A 106 5.87 12.75 -4.06
N ALA A 107 4.89 12.13 -3.38
CA ALA A 107 5.06 10.94 -2.54
C ALA A 107 5.64 9.72 -3.29
N ARG A 108 5.63 9.73 -4.62
CA ARG A 108 6.23 8.68 -5.45
C ARG A 108 7.75 8.76 -5.56
N SER A 109 8.34 9.88 -5.19
CA SER A 109 9.78 10.04 -5.30
C SER A 109 10.48 9.28 -4.17
N PRO A 110 11.46 8.39 -4.49
CA PRO A 110 12.36 7.82 -3.49
C PRO A 110 13.41 8.83 -2.99
N HIS A 111 13.41 10.05 -3.52
CA HIS A 111 14.39 11.10 -3.26
C HIS A 111 13.79 12.29 -2.50
N LEU A 112 12.63 12.12 -1.83
CA LEU A 112 12.07 13.20 -1.02
C LEU A 112 13.05 13.61 0.08
N PRO A 113 13.42 14.90 0.14
CA PRO A 113 14.16 15.44 1.27
C PRO A 113 13.45 15.13 2.62
N PRO A 114 14.21 14.91 3.71
CA PRO A 114 13.64 14.51 5.00
C PRO A 114 12.55 15.46 5.56
N ASP A 115 12.68 16.77 5.32
CA ASP A 115 11.69 17.77 5.72
C ASP A 115 10.37 17.60 4.96
N LEU A 116 10.43 17.32 3.65
CA LEU A 116 9.26 17.06 2.81
C LEU A 116 8.65 15.69 3.07
N LEU A 117 9.46 14.67 3.35
CA LEU A 117 8.97 13.36 3.81
C LEU A 117 8.20 13.53 5.12
N GLY A 118 8.75 14.27 6.08
CA GLY A 118 8.08 14.57 7.34
C GLY A 118 6.79 15.37 7.14
N LEU A 119 6.77 16.30 6.19
CA LEU A 119 5.57 17.04 5.81
C LEU A 119 4.47 16.11 5.29
N LEU A 120 4.79 15.27 4.31
CA LEU A 120 3.83 14.34 3.71
C LEU A 120 3.39 13.24 4.68
N ALA A 121 4.27 12.77 5.56
CA ALA A 121 3.94 11.77 6.58
C ALA A 121 2.89 12.24 7.60
N ARG A 122 2.68 13.55 7.75
CA ARG A 122 1.64 14.16 8.60
C ARG A 122 0.33 14.40 7.87
N VAL A 123 0.31 14.22 6.54
CA VAL A 123 -0.91 14.37 5.76
C VAL A 123 -1.78 13.15 5.99
N GLU A 124 -3.02 13.37 6.41
CA GLU A 124 -4.06 12.35 6.49
C GLU A 124 -4.62 12.05 5.09
N ASP A 125 -3.78 11.46 4.22
CA ASP A 125 -4.16 11.00 2.89
C ASP A 125 -3.68 9.55 2.68
N PRO A 126 -4.61 8.58 2.70
CA PRO A 126 -4.32 7.16 2.50
C PRO A 126 -3.43 6.87 1.27
N VAL A 127 -3.61 7.63 0.18
CA VAL A 127 -2.83 7.44 -1.04
C VAL A 127 -1.40 7.93 -0.88
N VAL A 128 -1.19 9.04 -0.15
CA VAL A 128 0.17 9.51 0.18
C VAL A 128 0.89 8.48 1.03
N GLU A 129 0.24 7.95 2.07
CA GLU A 129 0.84 6.94 2.94
C GLU A 129 1.24 5.66 2.19
N ASP A 130 0.35 5.18 1.33
CA ASP A 130 0.61 3.99 0.50
C ASP A 130 1.80 4.26 -0.44
N LEU A 131 1.83 5.41 -1.11
CA LEU A 131 2.91 5.78 -2.03
C LEU A 131 4.25 5.94 -1.31
N LEU A 132 4.28 6.55 -0.13
CA LEU A 132 5.50 6.62 0.69
C LEU A 132 5.97 5.21 1.05
N GLY A 133 5.10 4.36 1.58
CA GLY A 133 5.45 2.98 1.95
C GLY A 133 5.94 2.13 0.77
N ILE A 134 5.46 2.38 -0.45
CA ILE A 134 5.90 1.67 -1.65
C ILE A 134 7.22 2.21 -2.20
N HIS A 135 7.39 3.53 -2.24
CA HIS A 135 8.46 4.16 -3.02
C HIS A 135 9.60 4.72 -2.18
N HIS A 136 9.36 5.16 -0.95
CA HIS A 136 10.34 5.91 -0.18
C HIS A 136 11.07 5.03 0.86
N PRO A 137 12.39 4.80 0.72
CA PRO A 137 13.13 3.85 1.57
C PRO A 137 13.15 4.25 3.06
N ASP A 138 13.08 5.56 3.35
CA ASP A 138 13.09 6.07 4.73
C ASP A 138 11.70 6.36 5.29
N THR A 139 10.62 5.81 4.72
CA THR A 139 9.25 6.03 5.22
C THR A 139 9.15 5.82 6.74
N PRO A 140 8.59 6.79 7.50
CA PRO A 140 8.43 6.68 8.95
C PRO A 140 7.65 5.44 9.38
N GLU A 141 8.09 4.83 10.49
CA GLU A 141 7.45 3.67 11.10
C GLU A 141 5.96 3.90 11.36
N GLU A 142 5.59 5.11 11.80
CA GLU A 142 4.22 5.48 12.07
C GLU A 142 3.34 5.46 10.82
N VAL A 143 3.89 5.86 9.67
CA VAL A 143 3.18 5.79 8.38
C VAL A 143 2.97 4.33 7.99
N LEU A 144 4.02 3.51 8.08
CA LEU A 144 3.94 2.07 7.77
C LEU A 144 2.94 1.35 8.67
N MET A 145 2.87 1.72 9.95
CA MET A 145 1.89 1.16 10.89
C MET A 145 0.45 1.61 10.57
N ARG A 146 0.23 2.80 10.03
CA ARG A 146 -1.11 3.23 9.55
C ARG A 146 -1.52 2.50 8.27
N VAL A 147 -0.59 2.32 7.33
CA VAL A 147 -0.80 1.47 6.15
C VAL A 147 -1.15 0.05 6.59
N TYR A 148 -0.40 -0.52 7.54
CA TYR A 148 -0.70 -1.82 8.12
C TYR A 148 -2.05 -1.87 8.83
N ALA A 149 -2.40 -0.86 9.62
CA ALA A 149 -3.70 -0.81 10.32
C ALA A 149 -4.88 -0.88 9.33
N ARG A 150 -4.73 -0.25 8.16
CA ARG A 150 -5.74 -0.23 7.10
C ARG A 150 -5.76 -1.51 6.27
N LEU A 151 -4.60 -2.10 6.00
CA LEU A 151 -4.44 -3.19 5.02
C LEU A 151 -4.06 -4.54 5.62
N GLY A 152 -3.82 -4.64 6.93
CA GLY A 152 -3.19 -5.78 7.62
C GLY A 152 -3.93 -7.11 7.50
N GLY A 153 -5.23 -7.07 7.20
CA GLY A 153 -6.08 -8.24 6.92
C GLY A 153 -6.24 -8.56 5.43
N THR A 154 -5.52 -7.88 4.55
CA THR A 154 -5.57 -8.05 3.10
C THR A 154 -4.22 -8.49 2.56
N PHE A 155 -4.18 -8.99 1.32
CA PHE A 155 -2.91 -9.28 0.64
C PHE A 155 -1.97 -8.06 0.66
N SER A 156 -2.53 -6.85 0.49
CA SER A 156 -1.81 -5.58 0.44
C SER A 156 -1.00 -5.21 1.70
N ALA A 157 -1.16 -5.91 2.82
CA ALA A 157 -0.32 -5.73 4.02
C ALA A 157 1.18 -5.91 3.72
N TRP A 158 1.52 -6.70 2.70
CA TRP A 158 2.91 -6.93 2.28
C TRP A 158 3.67 -5.63 2.03
N MET A 159 3.00 -4.58 1.51
CA MET A 159 3.65 -3.30 1.19
C MET A 159 4.29 -2.66 2.41
N ALA A 160 3.61 -2.69 3.56
CA ALA A 160 4.17 -2.18 4.80
C ALA A 160 5.19 -3.17 5.38
N GLU A 161 4.85 -4.44 5.44
CA GLU A 161 5.65 -5.45 6.15
C GLU A 161 6.99 -5.81 5.52
N THR A 162 7.12 -5.67 4.20
CA THR A 162 8.39 -5.92 3.51
C THR A 162 9.28 -4.67 3.50
N HIS A 163 8.76 -3.53 3.96
CA HIS A 163 9.51 -2.29 4.00
C HIS A 163 10.70 -2.40 4.97
N PRO A 164 11.92 -1.95 4.60
CA PRO A 164 13.11 -2.09 5.44
C PRO A 164 12.99 -1.43 6.82
N ARG A 165 12.21 -0.34 6.90
CA ARG A 165 11.93 0.38 8.15
C ARG A 165 10.64 -0.03 8.84
N PHE A 166 9.99 -1.12 8.45
CA PHE A 166 8.82 -1.59 9.20
C PHE A 166 9.25 -1.97 10.63
N PRO A 167 8.50 -1.57 11.68
CA PRO A 167 8.88 -1.85 13.06
C PRO A 167 9.13 -3.35 13.29
N ARG A 168 10.14 -3.67 14.09
CA ARG A 168 10.45 -5.06 14.47
C ARG A 168 10.56 -5.25 15.97
N GLU A 169 11.06 -4.28 16.70
CA GLU A 169 11.29 -4.38 18.14
C GLU A 169 10.02 -4.07 18.95
N GLY A 170 9.82 -4.81 20.04
CA GLY A 170 8.73 -4.57 21.00
C GLY A 170 7.34 -4.96 20.49
N LEU A 171 7.22 -5.53 19.29
CA LEU A 171 5.96 -6.00 18.73
C LEU A 171 5.35 -7.12 19.56
N ALA A 172 6.16 -8.01 20.13
CA ALA A 172 5.69 -9.09 20.99
C ALA A 172 5.02 -8.53 22.25
N ALA A 173 5.71 -7.65 22.97
CA ALA A 173 5.18 -7.03 24.18
C ALA A 173 3.90 -6.21 23.91
N ARG A 174 3.82 -5.55 22.75
CA ARG A 174 2.70 -4.66 22.41
C ARG A 174 1.48 -5.39 21.87
N TYR A 175 1.68 -6.46 21.09
CA TYR A 175 0.62 -7.02 20.26
C TYR A 175 0.31 -8.49 20.51
N ALA A 176 1.07 -9.21 21.34
CA ALA A 176 0.87 -10.65 21.55
C ALA A 176 -0.54 -11.03 22.03
N ASP A 177 -1.23 -10.14 22.74
CA ASP A 177 -2.57 -10.34 23.27
C ASP A 177 -3.60 -9.35 22.67
N HIS A 178 -3.28 -8.74 21.52
CA HIS A 178 -4.17 -7.78 20.87
C HIS A 178 -5.50 -8.45 20.43
N PRO A 179 -6.66 -7.79 20.52
CA PRO A 179 -7.94 -8.39 20.13
C PRO A 179 -8.02 -8.77 18.64
N ASP A 180 -7.46 -7.94 17.77
CA ASP A 180 -7.33 -8.24 16.34
C ASP A 180 -6.12 -9.16 16.06
N GLY A 181 -6.39 -10.29 15.41
CA GLY A 181 -5.39 -11.29 15.03
C GLY A 181 -4.32 -10.76 14.07
N ASN A 182 -4.64 -9.78 13.23
CA ASN A 182 -3.64 -9.15 12.36
C ASN A 182 -2.54 -8.49 13.19
N TYR A 183 -2.87 -7.85 14.31
CA TYR A 183 -1.84 -7.30 15.19
C TYR A 183 -1.10 -8.39 15.95
N ARG A 184 -1.78 -9.45 16.42
CA ARG A 184 -1.08 -10.59 17.04
C ARG A 184 -0.05 -11.23 16.12
N ARG A 185 -0.30 -11.24 14.81
CA ARG A 185 0.68 -11.68 13.81
C ARG A 185 1.98 -10.86 13.82
N LEU A 186 1.93 -9.57 14.16
CA LEU A 186 3.14 -8.75 14.30
C LEU A 186 4.03 -9.24 15.46
N ALA A 187 3.45 -9.80 16.53
CA ALA A 187 4.23 -10.35 17.63
C ALA A 187 5.16 -11.49 17.18
N VAL A 188 4.79 -12.26 16.14
CA VAL A 188 5.66 -13.29 15.55
C VAL A 188 6.93 -12.66 14.95
N ARG A 189 6.82 -11.47 14.36
CA ARG A 189 7.93 -10.80 13.66
C ARG A 189 8.98 -10.20 14.60
N ASP A 190 8.66 -10.10 15.90
CA ASP A 190 9.58 -9.55 16.90
C ASP A 190 10.80 -10.48 17.05
N PRO A 191 12.04 -10.01 16.82
CA PRO A 191 13.24 -10.79 17.09
C PRO A 191 13.34 -11.29 18.54
N ALA A 192 12.74 -10.56 19.49
CA ALA A 192 12.72 -10.91 20.91
C ALA A 192 11.57 -11.86 21.30
N ALA A 193 10.67 -12.24 20.38
CA ALA A 193 9.63 -13.22 20.66
C ALA A 193 10.25 -14.58 21.06
N THR A 194 9.78 -15.13 22.17
CA THR A 194 10.27 -16.41 22.71
C THR A 194 9.68 -17.59 21.94
N PRO A 195 10.36 -18.76 21.89
CA PRO A 195 9.79 -19.98 21.33
C PRO A 195 8.41 -20.33 21.93
N ALA A 196 8.22 -20.10 23.24
CA ALA A 196 6.94 -20.32 23.91
C ALA A 196 5.84 -19.37 23.39
N LEU A 197 6.17 -18.12 23.07
CA LEU A 197 5.22 -17.18 22.46
C LEU A 197 4.88 -17.62 21.03
N ILE A 198 5.87 -18.02 20.23
CA ILE A 198 5.66 -18.51 18.87
C ILE A 198 4.78 -19.77 18.88
N GLU A 199 5.04 -20.70 19.80
CA GLU A 199 4.21 -21.89 20.00
C GLU A 199 2.78 -21.53 20.39
N ARG A 200 2.59 -20.58 21.31
CA ARG A 200 1.25 -20.07 21.68
C ARG A 200 0.52 -19.49 20.46
N LEU A 201 1.19 -18.66 19.66
CA LEU A 201 0.62 -18.04 18.45
C LEU A 201 0.38 -19.04 17.31
N SER A 202 1.04 -20.20 17.31
CA SER A 202 0.72 -21.30 16.38
C SER A 202 -0.66 -21.94 16.63
N HIS A 203 -1.30 -21.62 17.76
CA HIS A 203 -2.67 -22.02 18.12
C HIS A 203 -3.67 -20.86 18.05
N ASP A 204 -3.25 -19.70 17.51
CA ASP A 204 -4.09 -18.50 17.42
C ASP A 204 -5.39 -18.76 16.65
N PRO A 205 -6.54 -18.16 17.04
CA PRO A 205 -7.77 -18.32 16.27
C PRO A 205 -7.67 -17.77 14.84
N ALA A 206 -6.81 -16.78 14.58
CA ALA A 206 -6.60 -16.21 13.25
C ALA A 206 -5.62 -17.05 12.42
N VAL A 207 -6.07 -17.47 11.24
CA VAL A 207 -5.29 -18.33 10.33
C VAL A 207 -3.96 -17.71 9.92
N TRP A 208 -3.94 -16.41 9.60
CA TRP A 208 -2.71 -15.71 9.21
C TRP A 208 -1.67 -15.66 10.33
N THR A 209 -2.11 -15.60 11.59
CA THR A 209 -1.22 -15.65 12.75
C THR A 209 -0.65 -17.05 12.94
N ARG A 210 -1.48 -18.10 12.80
CA ARG A 210 -0.99 -19.49 12.83
C ARG A 210 0.02 -19.76 11.72
N GLN A 211 -0.25 -19.30 10.50
CA GLN A 211 0.64 -19.46 9.35
C GLN A 211 1.97 -18.73 9.56
N ALA A 212 1.94 -17.50 10.08
CA ALA A 212 3.16 -16.76 10.41
C ALA A 212 3.99 -17.51 11.47
N ALA A 213 3.36 -17.98 12.56
CA ALA A 213 4.05 -18.74 13.59
C ALA A 213 4.58 -20.09 13.07
N ALA A 214 3.83 -20.76 12.18
CA ALA A 214 4.22 -22.02 11.57
C ALA A 214 5.45 -21.90 10.65
N GLY A 215 5.66 -20.75 10.03
CA GLY A 215 6.86 -20.45 9.23
C GLY A 215 8.05 -19.91 10.03
N ASP A 216 7.90 -19.66 11.33
CA ASP A 216 8.96 -19.07 12.15
C ASP A 216 9.97 -20.13 12.63
N PRO A 217 11.29 -19.91 12.48
CA PRO A 217 12.33 -20.87 12.86
C PRO A 217 12.38 -21.18 14.36
N ARG A 218 11.75 -20.36 15.21
CA ARG A 218 11.71 -20.58 16.66
C ARG A 218 10.57 -21.48 17.09
N LEU A 219 9.71 -21.92 16.16
CA LEU A 219 8.64 -22.87 16.48
C LEU A 219 9.25 -24.22 16.88
N PRO A 220 8.91 -24.78 18.05
CA PRO A 220 9.42 -26.09 18.47
C PRO A 220 9.06 -27.24 17.51
N LEU A 221 9.98 -28.19 17.34
CA LEU A 221 9.85 -29.29 16.38
C LEU A 221 8.59 -30.16 16.60
N HIS A 222 8.19 -30.42 17.85
CA HIS A 222 6.99 -31.20 18.11
C HIS A 222 5.74 -30.52 17.54
N ARG A 223 5.70 -29.19 17.60
CA ARG A 223 4.60 -28.40 17.06
C ARG A 223 4.65 -28.33 15.52
N LEU A 224 5.84 -28.25 14.93
CA LEU A 224 6.00 -28.36 13.47
C LEU A 224 5.44 -29.68 12.94
N ARG A 225 5.77 -30.80 13.60
CA ARG A 225 5.24 -32.13 13.25
C ARG A 225 3.73 -32.20 13.31
N GLU A 226 3.12 -31.65 14.35
CA GLU A 226 1.66 -31.58 14.46
C GLU A 226 1.06 -30.71 13.34
N ALA A 227 1.66 -29.54 13.08
CA ALA A 227 1.19 -28.59 12.09
C ALA A 227 1.33 -29.09 10.64
N LEU A 228 2.23 -30.03 10.34
CA LEU A 228 2.30 -30.71 9.03
C LEU A 228 1.02 -31.46 8.65
N HIS A 229 0.23 -31.87 9.64
CA HIS A 229 -1.03 -32.57 9.43
C HIS A 229 -2.23 -31.63 9.35
N ILE A 230 -2.01 -30.32 9.52
CA ILE A 230 -3.02 -29.28 9.43
C ILE A 230 -2.95 -28.68 8.01
N PRO A 231 -3.92 -28.94 7.12
CA PRO A 231 -3.84 -28.53 5.71
C PRO A 231 -3.58 -27.04 5.52
N GLU A 232 -4.16 -26.17 6.35
CA GLU A 232 -3.94 -24.72 6.22
C GLU A 232 -2.53 -24.24 6.61
N LEU A 233 -1.76 -25.05 7.34
CA LEU A 233 -0.41 -24.73 7.82
C LEU A 233 0.69 -25.44 7.03
N ALA A 234 0.35 -26.51 6.31
CA ALA A 234 1.32 -27.38 5.64
C ALA A 234 2.33 -26.63 4.75
N SER A 235 1.87 -25.62 4.00
CA SER A 235 2.76 -24.78 3.17
C SER A 235 3.75 -23.96 4.01
N SER A 236 3.27 -23.30 5.07
CA SER A 236 4.13 -22.52 5.97
C SER A 236 5.13 -23.38 6.72
N VAL A 237 4.71 -24.57 7.18
CA VAL A 237 5.60 -25.53 7.85
C VAL A 237 6.62 -26.11 6.88
N GLY A 238 6.21 -26.47 5.66
CA GLY A 238 7.11 -26.98 4.63
C GLY A 238 8.19 -25.97 4.22
N ALA A 239 7.89 -24.68 4.31
CA ALA A 239 8.85 -23.60 4.10
C ALA A 239 9.68 -23.24 5.35
N ASN A 240 9.41 -23.86 6.51
CA ASN A 240 10.10 -23.53 7.75
C ASN A 240 11.52 -24.11 7.75
N PRO A 241 12.56 -23.28 7.92
CA PRO A 241 13.95 -23.74 7.89
C PRO A 241 14.36 -24.60 9.10
N ALA A 242 13.55 -24.67 10.15
CA ALA A 242 13.76 -25.55 11.29
C ALA A 242 13.19 -26.97 11.09
N LEU A 243 12.52 -27.23 9.96
CA LEU A 243 12.02 -28.57 9.64
C LEU A 243 13.19 -29.50 9.23
N PRO A 244 13.34 -30.68 9.84
CA PRO A 244 14.39 -31.63 9.47
C PRO A 244 14.25 -32.18 8.04
N GLU A 245 15.38 -32.52 7.41
CA GLU A 245 15.41 -33.03 6.02
C GLU A 245 14.58 -34.31 5.82
N ASP A 246 14.55 -35.21 6.80
CA ASP A 246 13.76 -36.44 6.77
C ASP A 246 12.25 -36.16 6.74
N GLU A 247 11.81 -35.15 7.49
CA GLU A 247 10.42 -34.69 7.47
C GLU A 247 10.08 -34.01 6.13
N MET A 248 11.00 -33.19 5.58
CA MET A 248 10.83 -32.58 4.25
C MET A 248 10.70 -33.64 3.15
N ALA A 249 11.55 -34.67 3.17
CA ALA A 249 11.46 -35.80 2.25
C ALA A 249 10.14 -36.56 2.39
N ALA A 250 9.67 -36.77 3.61
CA ALA A 250 8.37 -37.39 3.88
C ALA A 250 7.18 -36.54 3.38
N VAL A 251 7.28 -35.20 3.41
CA VAL A 251 6.30 -34.29 2.81
C VAL A 251 6.31 -34.42 1.29
N LEU A 252 7.48 -34.34 0.65
CA LEU A 252 7.61 -34.46 -0.81
C LEU A 252 7.05 -35.78 -1.36
N ASN A 253 7.40 -36.90 -0.71
CA ASN A 253 6.91 -38.22 -1.08
C ASN A 253 5.38 -38.33 -1.02
N ARG A 254 4.73 -37.66 -0.04
CA ARG A 254 3.27 -37.62 0.06
C ARG A 254 2.61 -36.79 -1.03
N THR A 255 3.30 -35.77 -1.55
CA THR A 255 2.79 -34.92 -2.65
C THR A 255 2.94 -35.54 -4.04
N GLY A 256 3.60 -36.69 -4.15
CA GLY A 256 3.78 -37.40 -5.42
C GLY A 256 4.70 -36.68 -6.41
N VAL A 257 5.59 -35.82 -5.93
CA VAL A 257 6.63 -35.20 -6.75
C VAL A 257 7.64 -36.30 -7.14
N PRO A 258 7.84 -36.59 -8.44
CA PRO A 258 8.80 -37.59 -8.86
C PRO A 258 10.23 -37.14 -8.53
N ALA A 259 11.07 -38.12 -8.18
CA ALA A 259 12.49 -37.94 -7.86
C ALA A 259 13.33 -37.52 -9.07
#